data_AF-A0A965U0T5-F1
#
_entry.id   AF-A0A965U0T5-F1
#
_cell.length_a   1.000
_cell.length_b   1.000
_cell.length_c   1.000
_cell.angle_alpha   90.00
_cell.angle_beta   90.00
_cell.angle_gamma   90.00
#
_symmetry.space_group_name_H-M   'P 1'
#
loop_
_entity.id
_entity.type
_entity.pdbx_description
1 polymer ?
#
loop_
_entity_poly.entity_id
_entity_poly.type
_entity_poly.pdbx_seq_one_letter_code
_entity_poly.pdbx_strand_id
1 'polypeptide(L)'
;MKHINRFRAPLGALLITLVIFTFSSCFLFQEPTIPVVGEWELTGSFGTETWDITESTISYDGGWGYGYTADIITIGLNTFNAGDMTITSSGAPPVDDYGYAVIKYTSSSDAGTGEVGKYNIFRWQDNEGDQSKKDFGQGYKQTSESNYDNLVFNTASQAQTGATNTQGYFSFVSSGASKVE
;
A
#
# COMPACT_ATOMS: atom_id res chain seq x y z
N MET A 1 -35.11 -20.86 66.82
CA MET A 1 -34.57 -19.91 67.83
C MET A 1 -33.25 -20.45 68.36
N LYS A 2 -32.25 -19.56 68.47
CA LYS A 2 -30.94 -19.66 69.14
C LYS A 2 -29.81 -20.53 68.51
N HIS A 3 -28.84 -19.77 68.00
CA HIS A 3 -27.40 -20.01 67.81
C HIS A 3 -26.77 -21.24 68.47
N ILE A 4 -25.76 -21.82 67.80
CA ILE A 4 -24.36 -21.92 68.29
C ILE A 4 -23.42 -22.11 67.09
N ASN A 5 -22.55 -21.11 66.90
CA ASN A 5 -21.30 -21.23 66.17
C ASN A 5 -20.36 -22.19 66.91
N ARG A 6 -19.70 -23.11 66.18
CA ARG A 6 -18.36 -23.59 66.57
C ARG A 6 -17.44 -23.66 65.37
N PHE A 7 -16.71 -22.56 65.19
CA PHE A 7 -15.35 -22.54 64.67
C PHE A 7 -14.55 -23.72 65.23
N ARG A 8 -13.86 -24.48 64.36
CA ARG A 8 -12.45 -24.86 64.52
C ARG A 8 -11.84 -25.10 63.13
N ALA A 9 -11.03 -24.14 62.68
CA ALA A 9 -9.92 -24.42 61.77
C ALA A 9 -8.91 -25.33 62.51
N PRO A 10 -8.10 -26.12 61.78
CA PRO A 10 -6.76 -25.59 61.57
C PRO A 10 -6.17 -25.92 60.19
N LEU A 11 -5.37 -24.97 59.70
CA LEU A 11 -4.16 -25.12 58.90
C LEU A 11 -4.04 -26.39 58.05
N GLY A 12 -4.35 -26.24 56.76
CA GLY A 12 -3.79 -27.05 55.70
C GLY A 12 -3.29 -26.10 54.62
N ALA A 13 -2.05 -25.64 54.76
CA ALA A 13 -1.38 -24.87 53.74
C ALA A 13 -1.32 -25.69 52.44
N LEU A 14 -1.93 -25.18 51.37
CA LEU A 14 -1.40 -25.41 50.04
C LEU A 14 -1.65 -24.15 49.22
N LEU A 15 -0.64 -23.28 49.28
CA LEU A 15 -0.32 -22.34 48.21
C LEU A 15 -0.29 -23.18 46.90
N ILE A 16 -1.35 -23.13 46.11
CA ILE A 16 -1.22 -23.44 44.69
C ILE A 16 -1.10 -22.09 44.01
N THR A 17 0.15 -21.78 43.72
CA THR A 17 0.65 -20.69 42.92
C THR A 17 -0.24 -20.51 41.69
N LEU A 18 -0.98 -19.41 41.69
CA LEU A 18 -1.63 -18.89 40.50
C LEU A 18 -0.49 -18.48 39.54
N VAL A 19 -0.06 -19.41 38.69
CA VAL A 19 0.80 -19.09 37.55
C VAL A 19 -0.08 -18.31 36.58
N ILE A 20 -0.15 -17.00 36.79
CA ILE A 20 -0.55 -16.08 35.73
C ILE A 20 0.58 -16.17 34.71
N PHE A 21 0.45 -17.08 33.74
CA PHE A 21 1.12 -16.91 32.47
C PHE A 21 0.52 -15.66 31.84
N THR A 22 1.07 -14.49 32.19
CA THR A 22 1.04 -13.37 31.28
C THR A 22 1.86 -13.83 30.09
N PHE A 23 1.20 -14.48 29.13
CA PHE A 23 1.65 -14.35 27.75
C PHE A 23 1.58 -12.85 27.48
N SER A 24 2.67 -12.13 27.78
CA SER A 24 3.11 -11.00 26.98
C SER A 24 3.35 -11.58 25.60
N SER A 25 2.26 -11.85 24.88
CA SER A 25 2.28 -11.85 23.44
C SER A 25 2.69 -10.44 23.09
N CYS A 26 4.00 -10.23 22.93
CA CYS A 26 4.51 -9.30 21.96
C CYS A 26 3.87 -9.71 20.63
N PHE A 27 2.62 -9.28 20.41
CA PHE A 27 2.19 -8.98 19.06
C PHE A 27 3.14 -7.87 18.64
N LEU A 28 4.25 -8.29 18.03
CA LEU A 28 4.93 -7.48 17.03
C LEU A 28 3.82 -7.11 16.06
N PHE A 29 3.21 -5.95 16.27
CA PHE A 29 2.51 -5.22 15.22
C PHE A 29 3.60 -4.90 14.21
N GLN A 30 3.93 -5.88 13.37
CA GLN A 30 4.64 -5.61 12.15
C GLN A 30 3.60 -4.91 11.29
N GLU A 31 3.71 -3.59 11.22
CA GLU A 31 2.97 -2.80 10.23
C GLU A 31 3.14 -3.49 8.88
N PRO A 32 2.06 -3.68 8.10
CA PRO A 32 2.16 -4.35 6.81
C PRO A 32 3.17 -3.56 5.95
N THR A 33 4.32 -4.17 5.70
CA THR A 33 5.32 -3.61 4.79
C THR A 33 4.81 -3.76 3.37
N ILE A 34 5.05 -2.75 2.53
CA ILE A 34 4.75 -2.85 1.11
C ILE A 34 5.60 -3.98 0.49
N PRO A 35 5.03 -4.96 -0.23
CA PRO A 35 5.78 -6.14 -0.69
C PRO A 35 6.76 -5.82 -1.85
N VAL A 36 6.73 -4.60 -2.37
CA VAL A 36 7.57 -4.14 -3.49
C VAL A 36 8.72 -3.23 -3.04
N VAL A 37 9.16 -3.29 -1.78
CA VAL A 37 10.38 -2.58 -1.33
C VAL A 37 11.58 -2.93 -2.20
N GLY A 38 12.30 -1.89 -2.61
CA GLY A 38 13.51 -1.95 -3.43
C GLY A 38 13.48 -0.91 -4.54
N GLU A 39 14.57 -0.95 -5.32
CA GLU A 39 14.71 -0.17 -6.54
C GLU A 39 14.21 -0.98 -7.73
N TRP A 40 13.44 -0.33 -8.60
CA TRP A 40 12.87 -0.93 -9.81
C TRP A 40 13.11 -0.02 -11.00
N GLU A 41 13.33 -0.62 -12.17
CA GLU A 41 13.53 0.11 -13.41
C GLU A 41 12.72 -0.48 -14.57
N LEU A 42 12.27 0.40 -15.46
CA LEU A 42 11.68 0.04 -16.73
C LEU A 42 12.33 0.86 -17.83
N THR A 43 13.15 0.22 -18.66
CA THR A 43 13.72 0.85 -19.85
C THR A 43 12.82 0.59 -21.05
N GLY A 44 12.27 1.67 -21.61
CA GLY A 44 11.46 1.66 -22.83
C GLY A 44 12.02 2.56 -23.92
N SER A 45 11.29 2.64 -25.04
CA SER A 45 11.62 3.52 -26.16
C SER A 45 11.63 5.01 -25.79
N PHE A 46 10.98 5.35 -24.67
CA PHE A 46 10.89 6.71 -24.13
C PHE A 46 11.80 6.88 -22.92
N GLY A 47 12.93 6.17 -22.81
CA GLY A 47 13.86 6.32 -21.70
C GLY A 47 13.61 5.34 -20.55
N THR A 48 14.22 5.63 -19.40
CA THR A 48 14.16 4.77 -18.22
C THR A 48 13.31 5.40 -17.16
N GLU A 49 12.27 4.68 -16.74
CA GLU A 49 11.52 4.96 -15.53
C GLU A 49 12.16 4.23 -14.36
N THR A 50 12.22 4.87 -13.20
CA THR A 50 12.74 4.26 -11.96
C THR A 50 11.81 4.52 -10.79
N TRP A 51 11.73 3.52 -9.89
CA TRP A 51 11.05 3.60 -8.61
C TRP A 51 12.02 3.20 -7.51
N ASP A 52 12.20 4.07 -6.51
CA ASP A 52 12.87 3.73 -5.25
C ASP A 52 11.81 3.68 -4.14
N ILE A 53 11.53 2.46 -3.68
CA ILE A 53 10.44 2.15 -2.74
C ILE A 53 11.04 1.68 -1.42
N THR A 54 10.79 2.43 -0.36
CA THR A 54 11.11 2.04 1.01
C THR A 54 9.86 1.61 1.77
N GLU A 55 9.99 1.28 3.06
CA GLU A 55 8.83 0.97 3.91
C GLU A 55 7.88 2.17 4.10
N SER A 56 8.38 3.40 3.90
CA SER A 56 7.64 4.63 4.21
C SER A 56 7.59 5.64 3.06
N THR A 57 8.31 5.43 1.95
CA THR A 57 8.41 6.40 0.87
C THR A 57 8.42 5.74 -0.50
N ILE A 58 7.96 6.47 -1.51
CA ILE A 58 8.12 6.14 -2.93
C ILE A 58 8.71 7.36 -3.63
N SER A 59 9.82 7.16 -4.31
CA SER A 59 10.36 8.10 -5.28
C SER A 59 10.18 7.52 -6.68
N TYR A 60 9.70 8.33 -7.61
CA TYR A 60 9.52 7.98 -9.01
C TYR A 60 10.22 9.02 -9.89
N ASP A 61 11.03 8.55 -10.83
CA ASP A 61 11.61 9.35 -11.91
C ASP A 61 11.21 8.72 -13.25
N GLY A 62 10.52 9.50 -14.09
CA GLY A 62 10.07 9.05 -15.40
C GLY A 62 11.03 9.36 -16.55
N GLY A 63 12.24 9.84 -16.29
CA GLY A 63 13.32 9.99 -17.27
C GLY A 63 13.29 11.25 -18.13
N TRP A 64 12.27 12.11 -18.02
CA TRP A 64 12.15 13.38 -18.76
C TRP A 64 11.97 14.61 -17.85
N GLY A 65 12.47 14.53 -16.63
CA GLY A 65 12.32 15.60 -15.64
C GLY A 65 10.94 15.66 -14.97
N TYR A 66 10.06 14.69 -15.23
CA TYR A 66 8.86 14.45 -14.45
C TYR A 66 9.12 13.34 -13.43
N GLY A 67 8.61 13.53 -12.22
CA GLY A 67 8.79 12.61 -11.11
C GLY A 67 8.18 13.16 -9.83
N TYR A 68 8.24 12.35 -8.78
CA TYR A 68 7.78 12.74 -7.46
C TYR A 68 8.50 11.98 -6.36
N THR A 69 8.43 12.53 -5.16
CA THR A 69 8.63 11.80 -3.91
C THR A 69 7.35 11.88 -3.11
N ALA A 70 6.97 10.79 -2.45
CA ALA A 70 5.77 10.71 -1.64
C ALA A 70 5.95 9.83 -0.40
N ASP A 71 5.27 10.20 0.67
CA ASP A 71 5.16 9.39 1.89
C ASP A 71 4.08 8.32 1.71
N ILE A 72 4.34 7.09 2.15
CA ILE A 72 3.34 6.02 2.25
C ILE A 72 2.53 6.24 3.52
N ILE A 73 1.22 6.39 3.37
CA ILE A 73 0.29 6.70 4.47
C ILE A 73 -0.44 5.44 4.95
N THR A 74 -0.94 4.64 4.02
CA THR A 74 -1.59 3.36 4.30
C THR A 74 -1.33 2.36 3.19
N ILE A 75 -1.35 1.07 3.53
CA ILE A 75 -1.15 -0.04 2.62
C ILE A 75 -2.39 -0.93 2.65
N GLY A 76 -2.92 -1.24 1.47
CA GLY A 76 -3.98 -2.23 1.26
C GLY A 76 -3.41 -3.43 0.51
N LEU A 77 -3.32 -4.58 1.18
CA LEU A 77 -2.87 -5.85 0.60
C LEU A 77 -4.08 -6.69 0.18
N ASN A 78 -3.99 -7.39 -0.94
CA ASN A 78 -5.03 -8.27 -1.48
C ASN A 78 -6.41 -7.60 -1.65
N THR A 79 -6.43 -6.27 -1.76
CA THR A 79 -7.66 -5.47 -1.86
C THR A 79 -7.96 -5.02 -3.28
N PHE A 80 -7.11 -5.35 -4.24
CA PHE A 80 -7.31 -5.00 -5.65
C PHE A 80 -8.09 -6.12 -6.35
N ASN A 81 -9.25 -5.78 -6.92
CA ASN A 81 -10.09 -6.73 -7.64
C ASN A 81 -9.64 -6.74 -9.10
N ALA A 82 -9.24 -7.89 -9.64
CA ALA A 82 -8.91 -8.02 -11.05
C ALA A 82 -9.99 -7.43 -11.96
N GLY A 83 -11.29 -7.49 -11.59
CA GLY A 83 -12.42 -6.89 -12.33
C GLY A 83 -12.38 -5.36 -12.53
N ASP A 84 -11.42 -4.68 -11.93
CA ASP A 84 -11.09 -3.27 -12.12
C ASP A 84 -10.23 -3.04 -13.40
N MET A 85 -10.34 -3.92 -14.41
CA MET A 85 -9.39 -4.09 -15.55
C MET A 85 -9.22 -2.95 -16.55
N THR A 86 -9.95 -1.84 -16.45
CA THR A 86 -9.78 -0.73 -17.41
C THR A 86 -8.60 0.16 -17.05
N ILE A 87 -7.46 -0.45 -16.70
CA ILE A 87 -6.16 0.23 -16.82
C ILE A 87 -5.92 0.63 -18.31
N THR A 88 -6.48 -0.12 -19.28
CA THR A 88 -6.35 -0.01 -20.77
C THR A 88 -4.90 -0.02 -21.29
N SER A 89 -4.49 -0.66 -22.40
CA SER A 89 -5.05 -1.63 -23.36
C SER A 89 -4.17 -2.91 -23.49
N SER A 90 -3.18 -3.05 -22.61
CA SER A 90 -2.16 -4.12 -22.66
C SER A 90 -1.84 -4.75 -21.30
N GLY A 91 -2.43 -4.25 -20.21
CA GLY A 91 -2.27 -4.82 -18.88
C GLY A 91 -3.08 -6.08 -18.75
N ALA A 92 -2.40 -7.18 -18.43
CA ALA A 92 -3.02 -8.44 -18.11
C ALA A 92 -3.96 -8.34 -16.90
N PRO A 93 -4.99 -9.20 -16.83
CA PRO A 93 -5.59 -9.51 -15.55
C PRO A 93 -4.46 -10.03 -14.64
N PRO A 94 -4.27 -9.43 -13.45
CA PRO A 94 -3.28 -9.93 -12.51
C PRO A 94 -3.51 -11.41 -12.18
N VAL A 95 -2.42 -12.13 -11.90
CA VAL A 95 -2.44 -13.58 -11.66
C VAL A 95 -2.38 -13.89 -10.17
N ASP A 96 -1.54 -13.17 -9.42
CA ASP A 96 -1.37 -13.19 -7.96
C ASP A 96 -0.66 -11.89 -7.50
N ASP A 97 -0.60 -11.67 -6.18
CA ASP A 97 -0.10 -10.50 -5.42
C ASP A 97 -0.58 -9.10 -5.87
N TYR A 98 -1.39 -8.50 -5.01
CA TYR A 98 -2.25 -7.37 -5.33
C TYR A 98 -2.17 -6.33 -4.23
N GLY A 99 -1.94 -5.06 -4.55
CA GLY A 99 -2.09 -4.04 -3.53
C GLY A 99 -2.03 -2.61 -4.02
N TYR A 100 -2.29 -1.73 -3.06
CA TYR A 100 -2.11 -0.31 -3.24
C TYR A 100 -1.53 0.34 -1.99
N ALA A 101 -0.91 1.48 -2.19
CA ALA A 101 -0.53 2.41 -1.15
C ALA A 101 -1.26 3.73 -1.37
N VAL A 102 -1.83 4.30 -0.30
CA VAL A 102 -2.18 5.72 -0.30
C VAL A 102 -0.89 6.48 -0.07
N ILE A 103 -0.52 7.34 -1.01
CA ILE A 103 0.69 8.15 -0.95
C ILE A 103 0.34 9.62 -0.78
N LYS A 104 1.21 10.39 -0.13
CA LYS A 104 1.11 11.85 -0.04
C LYS A 104 2.34 12.48 -0.66
N TYR A 105 2.15 13.29 -1.70
CA TYR A 105 3.27 13.93 -2.39
C TYR A 105 4.02 14.89 -1.45
N THR A 106 5.32 14.71 -1.34
CA THR A 106 6.25 15.59 -0.62
C THR A 106 7.05 16.45 -1.58
N SER A 107 7.27 15.96 -2.82
CA SER A 107 7.80 16.70 -3.95
C SER A 107 7.07 16.27 -5.24
N SER A 108 7.01 17.18 -6.22
CA SER A 108 6.53 16.88 -7.57
C SER A 108 7.24 17.85 -8.52
N SER A 109 7.78 17.34 -9.63
CA SER A 109 8.50 18.18 -10.59
C SER A 109 7.62 18.71 -11.74
N ASP A 110 6.38 18.22 -11.89
CA ASP A 110 5.41 18.71 -12.87
C ASP A 110 3.95 18.61 -12.38
N ALA A 111 3.04 19.39 -12.97
CA ALA A 111 1.61 19.36 -12.66
C ALA A 111 0.95 18.01 -13.02
N GLY A 112 1.52 17.29 -13.98
CA GLY A 112 1.07 15.95 -14.39
C GLY A 112 1.46 14.81 -13.44
N THR A 113 2.42 15.02 -12.53
CA THR A 113 2.88 13.99 -11.59
C THR A 113 2.23 14.08 -10.21
N GLY A 114 1.42 15.13 -9.98
CA GLY A 114 0.68 15.35 -8.74
C GLY A 114 0.97 16.72 -8.12
N GLU A 115 0.30 16.99 -7.00
CA GLU A 115 0.41 18.25 -6.25
C GLU A 115 0.93 17.98 -4.83
N VAL A 116 1.97 18.70 -4.41
CA VAL A 116 2.57 18.57 -3.08
C VAL A 116 1.52 18.78 -1.98
N GLY A 117 1.51 17.88 -1.00
CA GLY A 117 0.56 17.88 0.11
C GLY A 117 -0.78 17.19 -0.19
N LYS A 118 -1.05 16.84 -1.45
CA LYS A 118 -2.20 16.02 -1.85
C LYS A 118 -1.86 14.54 -1.83
N TYR A 119 -2.91 13.73 -1.94
CA TYR A 119 -2.84 12.27 -1.85
C TYR A 119 -3.11 11.64 -3.20
N ASN A 120 -2.49 10.50 -3.47
CA ASN A 120 -2.80 9.65 -4.62
C ASN A 120 -2.72 8.18 -4.21
N ILE A 121 -2.94 7.29 -5.18
CA ILE A 121 -2.91 5.85 -5.01
C ILE A 121 -1.79 5.31 -5.89
N PHE A 122 -0.82 4.64 -5.29
CA PHE A 122 0.17 3.84 -5.99
C PHE A 122 -0.27 2.38 -5.97
N ARG A 123 -0.13 1.67 -7.08
CA ARG A 123 -0.53 0.26 -7.22
C ARG A 123 0.62 -0.57 -7.75
N TRP A 124 0.61 -1.83 -7.37
CA TRP A 124 1.52 -2.84 -7.90
C TRP A 124 0.79 -4.17 -8.13
N GLN A 125 1.32 -4.94 -9.05
CA GLN A 125 0.99 -6.35 -9.27
C GLN A 125 2.18 -7.07 -9.91
N ASP A 126 2.15 -8.39 -9.87
CA ASP A 126 3.06 -9.21 -10.68
C ASP A 126 2.79 -9.01 -12.17
N ASN A 127 3.86 -8.96 -12.97
CA ASN A 127 3.71 -8.94 -14.42
C ASN A 127 3.25 -10.31 -14.94
N GLU A 128 2.24 -10.35 -15.81
CA GLU A 128 1.67 -11.60 -16.35
C GLU A 128 2.69 -12.42 -17.15
N GLY A 129 3.56 -11.76 -17.91
CA GLY A 129 4.55 -12.43 -18.75
C GLY A 129 5.77 -12.94 -17.98
N ASP A 130 6.07 -12.34 -16.83
CA ASP A 130 7.26 -12.62 -16.02
C ASP A 130 7.05 -12.19 -14.56
N GLN A 131 6.69 -13.13 -13.68
CA GLN A 131 6.40 -12.85 -12.26
C GLN A 131 7.61 -12.33 -11.46
N SER A 132 8.83 -12.40 -11.99
CA SER A 132 9.99 -11.74 -11.36
C SER A 132 9.94 -10.21 -11.47
N LYS A 133 9.09 -9.70 -12.38
CA LYS A 133 8.88 -8.28 -12.64
C LYS A 133 7.59 -7.77 -12.00
N LYS A 134 7.46 -6.45 -11.94
CA LYS A 134 6.26 -5.78 -11.41
C LYS A 134 5.67 -4.84 -12.45
N ASP A 135 4.36 -4.75 -12.43
CA ASP A 135 3.63 -3.66 -13.08
C ASP A 135 3.31 -2.62 -12.02
N PHE A 136 3.59 -1.35 -12.31
CA PHE A 136 3.25 -0.23 -11.44
C PHE A 136 2.22 0.67 -12.08
N GLY A 137 1.32 1.19 -11.26
CA GLY A 137 0.28 2.12 -11.69
C GLY A 137 0.06 3.22 -10.66
N GLN A 138 -0.43 4.35 -11.13
CA GLN A 138 -0.87 5.45 -10.28
C GLN A 138 -2.34 5.75 -10.54
N GLY A 139 -3.01 6.28 -9.51
CA GLY A 139 -4.32 6.88 -9.67
C GLY A 139 -4.23 7.99 -10.71
N TYR A 140 -4.95 7.88 -11.82
CA TYR A 140 -5.09 8.85 -12.89
C TYR A 140 -6.53 8.90 -13.37
N LYS A 141 -7.09 10.11 -13.43
CA LYS A 141 -8.40 10.37 -14.02
C LYS A 141 -8.35 11.69 -14.77
N GLN A 142 -8.55 11.66 -16.09
CA GLN A 142 -8.67 12.89 -16.88
C GLN A 142 -9.84 13.73 -16.36
N THR A 143 -9.53 14.97 -15.97
CA THR A 143 -10.53 15.98 -15.58
C THR A 143 -11.07 16.73 -16.80
N SER A 144 -10.40 16.64 -17.95
CA SER A 144 -10.83 17.14 -19.26
C SER A 144 -10.07 16.44 -20.41
N GLU A 145 -10.61 16.46 -21.63
CA GLU A 145 -9.98 15.84 -22.82
C GLU A 145 -8.63 16.44 -23.21
N SER A 146 -8.29 17.63 -22.72
CA SER A 146 -7.16 18.44 -23.20
C SER A 146 -5.99 18.57 -22.23
N ASN A 147 -6.15 18.22 -20.95
CA ASN A 147 -5.08 18.31 -19.97
C ASN A 147 -4.84 16.93 -19.33
N TYR A 148 -3.59 16.49 -19.34
CA TYR A 148 -3.10 15.33 -18.60
C TYR A 148 -3.02 15.65 -17.10
N ASP A 149 -4.13 16.09 -16.51
CA ASP A 149 -4.18 16.42 -15.09
C ASP A 149 -4.35 15.13 -14.29
N ASN A 150 -3.37 14.85 -13.44
CA ASN A 150 -3.46 13.76 -12.49
C ASN A 150 -4.40 14.16 -11.35
N LEU A 151 -5.62 13.61 -11.33
CA LEU A 151 -6.59 13.92 -10.29
C LEU A 151 -6.14 13.35 -8.93
N VAL A 152 -5.64 14.24 -8.08
CA VAL A 152 -5.20 13.94 -6.71
C VAL A 152 -6.30 14.23 -5.68
N PHE A 153 -6.21 13.59 -4.52
CA PHE A 153 -7.17 13.68 -3.43
C PHE A 153 -6.71 14.65 -2.34
N ASN A 154 -7.66 15.27 -1.64
CA ASN A 154 -7.34 16.19 -0.54
C ASN A 154 -7.04 15.48 0.79
N THR A 155 -7.44 14.22 0.92
CA THR A 155 -7.28 13.43 2.15
C THR A 155 -6.94 11.97 1.85
N ALA A 156 -6.26 11.31 2.79
CA ALA A 156 -5.94 9.89 2.69
C ALA A 156 -7.19 9.00 2.58
N SER A 157 -8.27 9.34 3.29
CA SER A 157 -9.53 8.58 3.24
C SER A 157 -10.21 8.67 1.86
N GLN A 158 -10.15 9.83 1.21
CA GLN A 158 -10.65 9.99 -0.15
C GLN A 158 -9.83 9.15 -1.14
N ALA A 159 -8.50 9.17 -1.04
CA ALA A 159 -7.62 8.32 -1.84
C ALA A 159 -7.90 6.83 -1.61
N GLN A 160 -8.07 6.40 -0.35
CA GLN A 160 -8.40 5.02 -0.02
C GLN A 160 -9.74 4.58 -0.64
N THR A 161 -10.75 5.44 -0.62
CA THR A 161 -12.04 5.18 -1.29
C THR A 161 -11.88 5.12 -2.81
N GLY A 162 -11.05 6.01 -3.36
CA GLY A 162 -10.69 6.07 -4.78
C GLY A 162 -9.83 4.90 -5.27
N ALA A 163 -9.25 4.11 -4.36
CA ALA A 163 -8.45 2.92 -4.67
C ALA A 163 -9.28 1.75 -5.20
N THR A 164 -10.59 1.93 -5.40
CA THR A 164 -11.49 1.00 -6.08
C THR A 164 -11.85 1.52 -7.47
N ASN A 165 -11.89 0.69 -8.51
CA ASN A 165 -12.18 1.17 -9.88
C ASN A 165 -13.65 1.47 -10.14
N THR A 166 -14.48 1.57 -9.09
CA THR A 166 -15.86 2.07 -9.24
C THR A 166 -15.89 3.50 -9.79
N GLN A 167 -14.77 4.23 -9.77
CA GLN A 167 -14.73 5.65 -10.16
C GLN A 167 -13.76 5.99 -11.33
N GLY A 168 -13.13 5.00 -11.98
CA GLY A 168 -12.34 5.20 -13.21
C GLY A 168 -11.04 5.97 -13.02
N TYR A 169 -10.32 5.72 -11.91
CA TYR A 169 -9.09 6.43 -11.53
C TYR A 169 -7.82 5.73 -11.98
N PHE A 170 -7.82 4.83 -12.96
CA PHE A 170 -6.57 4.16 -13.36
C PHE A 170 -6.57 3.97 -14.86
N SER A 171 -5.72 4.70 -15.58
CA SER A 171 -5.64 4.60 -17.04
C SER A 171 -4.22 4.46 -17.60
N PHE A 172 -3.23 4.22 -16.73
CA PHE A 172 -1.83 4.04 -17.13
C PHE A 172 -1.14 3.03 -16.21
N VAL A 173 -0.34 2.15 -16.82
CA VAL A 173 0.54 1.20 -16.14
C VAL A 173 1.88 1.15 -16.85
N SER A 174 2.94 1.26 -16.06
CA SER A 174 4.31 0.91 -16.46
C SER A 174 4.47 -0.59 -16.24
N SER A 175 4.50 -1.37 -17.32
CA SER A 175 4.47 -2.83 -17.26
C SER A 175 5.86 -3.45 -17.40
N GLY A 176 6.18 -4.41 -16.52
CA GLY A 176 7.41 -5.21 -16.60
C GLY A 176 8.66 -4.53 -16.04
N ALA A 177 8.53 -3.73 -14.99
CA ALA A 177 9.66 -3.18 -14.26
C ALA A 177 10.49 -4.29 -13.60
N SER A 178 11.79 -4.23 -13.78
CA SER A 178 12.76 -5.19 -13.21
C SER A 178 13.35 -4.63 -11.93
N LYS A 179 13.66 -5.50 -10.97
CA LYS A 179 14.33 -5.09 -9.74
C LYS A 179 15.80 -4.77 -10.04
N VAL A 180 16.30 -3.66 -9.51
CA VAL A 180 17.72 -3.29 -9.58
C VAL A 180 18.46 -4.01 -8.45
N GLU A 181 19.59 -4.65 -8.78
CA GLU A 181 20.44 -5.40 -7.83
C GLU A 181 21.49 -4.54 -7.12
#